data_AF-A0A6B1AQ28-F1
#
_entry.id   AF-A0A6B1AQ28-F1
#
_cell.length_a   1.000
_cell.length_b   1.000
_cell.length_c   1.000
_cell.angle_alpha   90.00
_cell.angle_beta   90.00
_cell.angle_gamma   90.00
#
_symmetry.space_group_name_H-M   'P 1'
#
loop_
_entity.id
_entity.type
_entity.pdbx_description
1 polymer ?
#
loop_
_entity_poly.entity_id
_entity_poly.type
_entity_poly.pdbx_seq_one_letter_code
_entity_poly.pdbx_strand_id
1 'polypeptide(L)'
;MTGDVRLDLTLSDPSSGEILFSGLEHDDGRTWHGGDLMYAVAVEAATFGNRGLAGADVGAVTGAFFGRDHEGMGGVLRREDLAGAFGGKR
;
A
#
# COMPACT_ATOMS: atom_id res chain seq x y z
N MET A 1 -10.42 17.01 10.32
CA MET A 1 -10.96 16.93 8.95
C MET A 1 -10.73 15.49 8.53
N THR A 2 -11.75 14.75 8.05
CA THR A 2 -11.56 13.34 7.67
C THR A 2 -11.25 13.34 6.18
N GLY A 3 -9.97 13.45 5.82
CA GLY A 3 -9.53 13.17 4.45
C GLY A 3 -9.81 11.69 4.13
N ASP A 4 -10.43 11.42 2.99
CA ASP A 4 -10.64 10.05 2.53
C ASP A 4 -9.29 9.46 2.09
N VAL A 5 -8.70 8.60 2.93
CA VAL A 5 -7.52 7.83 2.56
C VAL A 5 -7.94 6.78 1.52
N ARG A 6 -7.22 6.72 0.40
CA ARG A 6 -7.45 5.72 -0.65
C ARG A 6 -6.27 4.78 -0.78
N LEU A 7 -6.60 3.55 -1.14
CA LEU A 7 -5.65 2.48 -1.40
C LEU A 7 -5.92 1.91 -2.79
N ASP A 8 -4.95 2.06 -3.67
CA ASP A 8 -5.00 1.47 -5.00
C ASP A 8 -3.87 0.45 -5.14
N LEU A 9 -4.23 -0.77 -5.55
CA LEU A 9 -3.28 -1.81 -5.93
C LEU A 9 -3.43 -2.08 -7.42
N THR A 10 -2.38 -1.79 -8.18
CA THR A 10 -2.32 -2.02 -9.62
C THR A 10 -1.29 -3.10 -9.91
N LEU A 11 -1.71 -4.24 -10.47
CA LEU A 11 -0.78 -5.28 -10.90
C LEU A 11 -0.29 -4.96 -12.32
N SER A 12 1.02 -4.81 -12.48
CA SER A 12 1.67 -4.64 -13.79
C SER A 12 1.77 -5.96 -14.54
N ASP A 13 1.95 -7.05 -13.79
CA ASP A 13 1.96 -8.44 -14.26
C ASP A 13 1.55 -9.38 -13.10
N PRO A 14 1.36 -10.70 -13.32
CA PRO A 14 0.93 -11.62 -12.26
C PRO A 14 1.87 -11.73 -11.05
N SER A 15 3.13 -11.31 -11.19
CA SER A 15 4.18 -11.37 -10.18
C SER A 15 4.58 -9.99 -9.64
N SER A 16 3.97 -8.90 -10.11
CA SER A 16 4.34 -7.56 -9.64
C SER A 16 3.28 -6.49 -9.84
N GLY A 17 3.39 -5.44 -9.02
CA GLY A 17 2.50 -4.29 -9.08
C GLY A 17 2.95 -3.13 -8.22
N GLU A 18 2.06 -2.16 -8.07
CA GLU A 18 2.26 -0.93 -7.30
C GLU A 18 1.12 -0.74 -6.33
N ILE A 19 1.45 -0.34 -5.10
CA ILE A 19 0.51 0.11 -4.08
C ILE A 19 0.66 1.60 -3.91
N LEU A 20 -0.44 2.33 -4.08
CA LEU A 20 -0.55 3.75 -3.81
C LEU A 20 -1.46 3.98 -2.61
N PHE A 21 -0.93 4.63 -1.59
CA PHE A 21 -1.71 5.25 -0.52
C PHE A 21 -1.84 6.72 -0.88
N SER A 22 -3.06 7.24 -0.99
CA SER A 22 -3.30 8.65 -1.29
C SER A 22 -4.22 9.31 -0.28
N GLY A 23 -4.11 10.64 -0.18
CA GLY A 23 -4.88 11.42 0.79
C GLY A 23 -4.42 11.23 2.23
N LEU A 24 -3.13 10.92 2.45
CA LEU A 24 -2.57 10.78 3.78
C LEU A 24 -2.42 12.15 4.44
N GLU A 25 -3.13 12.33 5.54
CA GLU A 25 -3.14 13.55 6.35
C GLU A 25 -2.80 13.22 7.81
N HIS A 26 -2.13 14.16 8.47
CA HIS A 26 -2.03 14.20 9.92
C HIS A 26 -3.37 14.62 10.54
N ASP A 27 -3.57 14.31 11.83
CA ASP A 27 -4.77 14.74 12.58
C ASP A 27 -4.99 16.27 12.57
N ASP A 28 -3.91 17.04 12.36
CA ASP A 28 -3.94 18.50 12.26
C ASP A 28 -4.27 19.03 10.85
N GLY A 29 -4.55 18.14 9.89
CA GLY A 29 -4.95 18.46 8.51
C GLY A 29 -3.79 18.78 7.56
N ARG A 30 -2.53 18.61 7.99
CA ARG A 30 -1.37 18.71 7.07
C ARG A 30 -1.21 17.41 6.29
N THR A 31 -0.82 17.50 5.02
CA THR A 31 -0.53 16.32 4.19
C THR A 31 0.79 15.66 4.59
N TRP A 32 0.80 14.34 4.57
CA TRP A 32 1.98 13.52 4.90
C TRP A 32 2.91 13.41 3.68
N HIS A 33 4.10 14.02 3.73
CA HIS A 33 5.11 14.00 2.64
C HIS A 33 4.56 14.22 1.21
N GLY A 34 3.54 15.07 1.05
CA GLY A 34 2.89 15.34 -0.24
C GLY A 34 1.51 14.69 -0.41
N GLY A 35 1.11 13.81 0.52
CA GLY A 35 -0.21 13.18 0.59
C GLY A 35 -0.26 11.78 0.01
N ASP A 36 0.75 11.38 -0.75
CA ASP A 36 0.79 10.12 -1.47
C ASP A 36 2.07 9.34 -1.14
N LEU A 37 1.93 8.02 -0.97
CA LEU A 37 3.06 7.09 -0.80
C LEU A 37 2.93 5.93 -1.77
N MET A 38 3.99 5.66 -2.53
CA MET A 38 3.99 4.64 -3.59
C MET A 38 5.05 3.57 -3.35
N TYR A 39 4.62 2.31 -3.45
CA TYR A 39 5.49 1.15 -3.26
C TYR A 39 5.34 0.16 -4.40
N ALA A 40 6.47 -0.22 -4.99
CA ALA A 40 6.52 -1.38 -5.86
C ALA A 40 6.51 -2.66 -5.04
N VAL A 41 5.67 -3.61 -5.44
CA VAL A 41 5.52 -4.90 -4.76
C VAL A 41 5.76 -6.07 -5.71
N ALA A 42 6.37 -7.12 -5.19
CA ALA A 42 6.39 -8.44 -5.81
C ALA A 42 5.21 -9.23 -5.25
N VAL A 43 4.58 -10.03 -6.10
CA VAL A 43 3.50 -10.95 -5.75
C VAL A 43 4.04 -12.37 -5.83
N GLU A 44 3.97 -13.08 -4.72
CA GLU A 44 4.36 -14.48 -4.60
C GLU A 44 3.19 -15.26 -4.01
N ALA A 45 2.58 -16.11 -4.84
CA ALA A 45 1.35 -16.82 -4.53
C ALA A 45 0.23 -15.86 -4.08
N ALA A 46 -0.23 -16.00 -2.83
CA ALA A 46 -1.28 -15.16 -2.24
C ALA A 46 -0.71 -14.01 -1.39
N THR A 47 0.59 -13.74 -1.47
CA THR A 47 1.26 -12.70 -0.67
C THR A 47 1.92 -11.66 -1.56
N PHE A 48 2.09 -10.46 -1.03
CA PHE A 48 2.87 -9.41 -1.68
C PHE A 48 3.75 -8.69 -0.68
N GLY A 49 4.89 -8.20 -1.17
CA GLY A 49 5.85 -7.47 -0.35
C GLY A 49 6.72 -6.55 -1.18
N ASN A 50 7.36 -5.57 -0.52
CA ASN A 50 8.21 -4.59 -1.19
C ASN A 50 9.23 -5.24 -2.13
N ARG A 51 9.16 -4.83 -3.39
CA ARG A 51 10.17 -5.08 -4.40
C ARG A 51 10.95 -3.78 -4.50
N GLY A 52 12.05 -3.65 -3.75
CA GLY A 52 12.84 -2.42 -3.71
C GLY A 52 13.19 -1.95 -5.12
N LEU A 53 12.55 -0.88 -5.59
CA LEU A 53 12.78 -0.25 -6.88
C LEU A 53 13.29 1.18 -6.66
N ALA A 54 14.16 1.64 -7.56
CA ALA A 54 14.61 3.02 -7.55
C ALA A 54 13.41 3.96 -7.77
N GLY A 55 13.21 4.91 -6.86
CA GLY A 55 12.11 5.89 -6.91
C GLY A 55 10.87 5.51 -6.08
N ALA A 56 10.82 4.32 -5.48
CA ALA A 56 9.78 3.97 -4.51
C ALA A 56 10.05 4.64 -3.15
N ASP A 57 8.98 4.84 -2.38
CA ASP A 57 9.06 5.38 -1.03
C ASP A 57 9.84 4.46 -0.08
N VAL A 58 10.53 5.08 0.89
CA VAL A 58 11.21 4.35 1.95
C VAL A 58 10.19 3.73 2.91
N GLY A 59 10.36 2.45 3.21
CA GLY A 59 9.49 1.70 4.10
C GLY A 59 9.41 0.23 3.73
N ALA A 60 8.50 -0.49 4.38
CA ALA A 60 8.16 -1.88 4.10
C ALA A 60 6.64 -2.02 4.01
N VAL A 61 6.15 -2.45 2.84
CA VAL A 61 4.78 -2.93 2.68
C VAL A 61 4.81 -4.45 2.57
N THR A 62 3.90 -5.09 3.31
CA THR A 62 3.66 -6.53 3.23
C THR A 62 2.17 -6.81 3.39
N GLY A 63 1.65 -7.79 2.67
CA GLY A 63 0.25 -8.17 2.77
C GLY A 63 -0.08 -9.46 2.04
N ALA A 64 -1.38 -9.75 1.99
CA ALA A 64 -1.91 -10.94 1.36
C ALA A 64 -3.25 -10.67 0.68
N PHE A 65 -3.55 -11.52 -0.29
CA PHE A 65 -4.85 -11.68 -0.89
C PHE A 65 -5.66 -12.74 -0.14
N PHE A 66 -6.96 -12.53 -0.05
CA PHE A 66 -7.90 -13.39 0.65
C PHE A 66 -9.07 -13.76 -0.26
N GLY A 67 -9.60 -14.95 -0.04
CA GLY A 67 -10.71 -15.48 -0.83
C GLY A 67 -10.25 -16.32 -2.02
N ARG A 68 -11.21 -17.05 -2.62
CA ARG A 68 -10.89 -18.05 -3.67
C ARG A 68 -10.34 -17.39 -4.93
N ASP A 69 -10.84 -16.20 -5.23
CA ASP A 69 -10.51 -15.44 -6.43
C ASP A 69 -9.81 -14.12 -6.07
N HIS A 70 -9.22 -14.06 -4.88
CA HIS A 70 -8.51 -12.89 -4.36
C HIS A 70 -9.41 -11.64 -4.27
N GLU A 71 -10.68 -11.82 -3.88
CA GLU A 71 -11.66 -10.74 -3.75
C GLU A 71 -11.35 -9.74 -2.62
N GLY A 72 -10.50 -10.12 -1.66
CA GLY A 72 -10.04 -9.27 -0.57
C GLY A 72 -8.53 -9.14 -0.53
N MET A 73 -8.04 -8.05 0.06
CA MET A 73 -6.64 -7.85 0.38
C MET A 73 -6.48 -7.16 1.73
N GLY A 74 -5.33 -7.36 2.36
CA GLY A 74 -4.96 -6.64 3.57
C GLY A 74 -3.47 -6.74 3.85
N GLY A 75 -2.96 -5.80 4.64
CA GLY A 75 -1.54 -5.72 4.91
C GLY A 75 -1.16 -4.65 5.90
N VAL A 76 0.15 -4.45 6.02
CA VAL A 76 0.76 -3.44 6.88
C VAL A 76 1.78 -2.64 6.10
N LEU A 77 1.80 -1.33 6.37
CA LEU A 77 2.87 -0.41 6.02
C LEU A 77 3.67 -0.12 7.28
N ARG A 78 5.00 -0.25 7.20
CA ARG A 78 5.93 0.14 8.26
C ARG A 78 7.02 1.04 7.72
N ARG A 79 7.17 2.20 8.34
CA ARG A 79 8.22 3.20 8.14
C ARG A 79 8.71 3.64 9.51
N GLU A 80 9.79 4.42 9.55
CA GLU A 80 10.26 5.02 10.80
C GLU A 80 9.27 6.04 11.35
N ASP A 81 8.55 6.72 10.46
CA ASP A 81 7.64 7.82 10.77
C ASP A 81 6.15 7.42 10.75
N LEU A 82 5.80 6.32 10.09
CA LEU A 82 4.41 5.88 9.90
C LEU A 82 4.30 4.35 9.98
N ALA A 83 3.35 3.86 10.78
CA ALA A 83 2.95 2.47 10.77
C ALA A 83 1.42 2.36 10.73
N GLY A 84 0.90 1.54 9.83
CA GLY A 84 -0.54 1.39 9.64
C GLY A 84 -0.91 0.03 9.05
N ALA A 85 -2.14 -0.40 9.31
CA ALA A 85 -2.75 -1.54 8.65
C ALA A 85 -3.75 -1.04 7.61
N PHE A 86 -3.90 -1.78 6.52
CA PHE A 86 -4.82 -1.47 5.45
C PHE A 86 -5.57 -2.72 4.99
N GLY A 87 -6.72 -2.51 4.36
CA GLY A 87 -7.54 -3.57 3.80
C GLY A 87 -8.44 -3.03 2.70
N GLY A 88 -8.72 -3.88 1.72
CA GLY A 88 -9.51 -3.53 0.54
C GLY A 88 -10.27 -4.72 -0.01
N LYS A 89 -11.25 -4.44 -0.85
CA LYS A 89 -11.99 -5.43 -1.63
C LYS A 89 -12.06 -4.96 -3.07
N ARG A 90 -12.17 -5.94 -3.97
CA ARG A 90 -12.25 -5.71 -5.41
C ARG A 90 -13.61 -5.16 -5.87
#